data_AF-A0A9E5UBH9-F1
#
_entry.id   AF-A0A9E5UBH9-F1
#
_cell.length_a   1.000
_cell.length_b   1.000
_cell.length_c   1.000
_cell.angle_alpha   90.00
_cell.angle_beta   90.00
_cell.angle_gamma   90.00
#
_symmetry.space_group_name_H-M   'P 1'
#
loop_
_entity.id
_entity.type
_entity.pdbx_description
1 polymer ?
#
loop_
_entity_poly.entity_id
_entity_poly.type
_entity_poly.pdbx_seq_one_letter_code
_entity_poly.pdbx_strand_id
1 'polypeptide(L)'
;MTNTTLEKLQEKFSTAVLGHEQFRGETTITVAPQYLHEVAKFLRDDPTLQYELLLDIYGVDHSKLGQKPRFAASYEFYSISKKQHVRLNVPLEDPAPPL
;
A
#
# COMPACT_ATOMS: atom_id res chain seq x y z
N MET A 1 -14.46 9.81 -9.25
CA MET A 1 -14.28 8.54 -9.99
C MET A 1 -13.92 7.50 -8.96
N THR A 2 -14.57 6.35 -8.99
CA THR A 2 -14.35 5.26 -8.02
C THR A 2 -13.03 4.54 -8.32
N ASN A 3 -12.25 4.24 -7.28
CA ASN A 3 -11.02 3.47 -7.42
C ASN A 3 -11.34 1.99 -7.14
N THR A 4 -11.45 1.18 -8.21
CA THR A 4 -11.80 -0.25 -8.13
C THR A 4 -10.87 -1.05 -7.22
N THR A 5 -9.57 -0.70 -7.18
CA THR A 5 -8.60 -1.36 -6.30
C THR A 5 -8.93 -1.12 -4.84
N LEU A 6 -9.22 0.13 -4.46
CA LEU A 6 -9.61 0.48 -3.10
C LEU A 6 -10.89 -0.23 -2.68
N GLU A 7 -11.92 -0.21 -3.53
CA GLU A 7 -13.22 -0.84 -3.25
C GLU A 7 -13.07 -2.33 -2.97
N LYS A 8 -12.33 -3.05 -3.83
CA LYS A 8 -12.07 -4.48 -3.64
C LYS A 8 -11.27 -4.78 -2.39
N LEU A 9 -10.27 -3.95 -2.06
CA LEU A 9 -9.51 -4.11 -0.82
C LEU A 9 -10.36 -3.84 0.41
N GLN A 10 -11.25 -2.85 0.39
CA GLN A 10 -12.15 -2.58 1.50
C GLN A 10 -13.19 -3.69 1.70
N GLU A 11 -13.69 -4.27 0.61
CA GLU A 11 -14.63 -5.40 0.66
C GLU A 11 -13.96 -6.65 1.25
N LYS A 12 -12.77 -7.00 0.76
CA LYS A 12 -12.09 -8.24 1.13
C LYS A 12 -11.23 -8.15 2.39
N PHE A 13 -10.66 -6.97 2.66
CA PHE A 13 -9.69 -6.73 3.73
C PHE A 13 -10.03 -5.47 4.53
N SER A 14 -11.29 -5.35 4.94
CA SER A 14 -11.80 -4.18 5.69
C SER A 14 -10.95 -3.82 6.91
N THR A 15 -10.35 -4.81 7.60
CA THR A 15 -9.48 -4.61 8.76
C THR A 15 -8.01 -4.35 8.40
N ALA A 16 -7.60 -4.62 7.16
CA ALA A 16 -6.24 -4.36 6.69
C ALA A 16 -6.06 -2.92 6.19
N VAL A 17 -7.10 -2.32 5.59
CA VAL A 17 -7.05 -0.96 5.05
C VAL A 17 -7.21 0.04 6.19
N LEU A 18 -6.10 0.68 6.57
CA LEU A 18 -6.05 1.68 7.64
C LEU A 18 -6.40 3.09 7.16
N GLY A 19 -6.29 3.33 5.86
CA GLY A 19 -6.58 4.62 5.25
C GLY A 19 -6.25 4.62 3.76
N HIS A 20 -6.63 5.69 3.08
CA HIS A 20 -6.26 5.92 1.68
C HIS A 20 -6.16 7.41 1.39
N GLU A 21 -5.40 7.75 0.38
CA GLU A 21 -5.30 9.09 -0.16
C GLU A 21 -5.20 9.04 -1.68
N GLN A 22 -5.67 10.11 -2.33
CA GLN A 22 -5.49 10.32 -3.76
C GLN A 22 -4.81 11.65 -3.97
N PHE A 23 -3.69 11.63 -4.68
CA PHE A 23 -2.94 12.83 -4.99
C PHE A 23 -2.39 12.73 -6.41
N ARG A 24 -2.69 13.75 -7.23
CA ARG A 24 -2.21 13.87 -8.62
C ARG A 24 -2.47 12.62 -9.49
N GLY A 25 -3.59 11.94 -9.27
CA GLY A 25 -3.99 10.75 -10.03
C GLY A 25 -3.40 9.43 -9.52
N GLU A 26 -2.56 9.47 -8.48
CA GLU A 26 -2.08 8.27 -7.79
C GLU A 26 -2.97 7.96 -6.59
N THR A 27 -3.12 6.68 -6.29
CA THR A 27 -3.82 6.21 -5.09
C THR A 27 -2.83 5.51 -4.18
N THR A 28 -2.71 6.01 -2.96
CA THR A 28 -1.98 5.36 -1.88
C THR A 28 -2.97 4.75 -0.90
N ILE A 29 -2.75 3.49 -0.54
CA ILE A 29 -3.56 2.75 0.42
C ILE A 29 -2.66 2.38 1.58
N THR A 30 -3.02 2.83 2.78
CA THR A 30 -2.31 2.46 3.99
C THR A 30 -2.79 1.09 4.46
N VAL A 31 -1.87 0.12 4.53
CA VAL A 31 -2.17 -1.29 4.85
C VAL A 31 -1.46 -1.69 6.13
N ALA A 32 -2.17 -2.38 7.01
CA ALA A 32 -1.61 -2.93 8.24
C ALA A 32 -0.51 -3.99 7.92
N PRO A 33 0.67 -3.95 8.57
CA PRO A 33 1.84 -4.76 8.20
C PRO A 33 1.59 -6.25 8.07
N GLN A 34 0.80 -6.82 8.99
CA GLN A 34 0.50 -8.25 9.02
C GLN A 34 -0.29 -8.73 7.79
N TYR A 35 -0.94 -7.83 7.05
CA TYR A 35 -1.72 -8.16 5.85
C TYR A 35 -0.99 -7.85 4.54
N LEU A 36 0.20 -7.24 4.57
CA LEU A 36 0.92 -6.82 3.36
C LEU A 36 1.03 -7.95 2.34
N HIS A 37 1.48 -9.14 2.76
CA HIS A 37 1.69 -10.26 1.85
C HIS A 37 0.38 -10.75 1.22
N GLU A 38 -0.70 -10.81 2.00
CA GLU A 38 -2.01 -11.26 1.52
C GLU A 38 -2.63 -10.24 0.56
N VAL A 39 -2.53 -8.94 0.90
CA VAL A 39 -2.97 -7.84 0.04
C VAL A 39 -2.19 -7.82 -1.26
N ALA A 40 -0.85 -7.88 -1.22
CA ALA A 40 -0.01 -7.90 -2.41
C ALA A 40 -0.33 -9.11 -3.31
N LYS A 41 -0.54 -10.29 -2.71
CA LYS A 41 -0.98 -11.49 -3.43
C LYS A 41 -2.33 -11.26 -4.11
N PHE A 42 -3.30 -10.66 -3.43
CA PHE A 42 -4.60 -10.37 -4.00
C PHE A 42 -4.53 -9.35 -5.15
N LEU A 43 -3.74 -8.29 -5.00
CA LEU A 43 -3.51 -7.30 -6.06
C LEU A 43 -2.98 -7.99 -7.34
N ARG A 44 -2.06 -8.95 -7.19
CA ARG A 44 -1.49 -9.73 -8.29
C ARG A 44 -2.48 -10.72 -8.90
N ASP A 45 -3.15 -11.51 -8.05
CA ASP A 45 -3.91 -12.69 -8.47
C ASP A 45 -5.37 -12.36 -8.89
N ASP A 46 -5.93 -11.25 -8.44
CA ASP A 46 -7.31 -10.87 -8.81
C ASP A 46 -7.39 -10.51 -10.31
N PRO A 47 -8.27 -11.17 -11.09
CA PRO A 47 -8.33 -11.02 -12.54
C PRO A 47 -8.82 -9.64 -13.01
N THR A 48 -9.44 -8.84 -12.13
CA THR A 48 -9.83 -7.47 -12.47
C THR A 48 -8.75 -6.45 -12.09
N LEU A 49 -7.84 -6.79 -11.18
CA LEU A 49 -6.78 -5.90 -10.71
C LEU A 49 -5.47 -6.12 -11.48
N GLN A 50 -4.98 -7.37 -11.48
CA GLN A 50 -3.80 -7.83 -12.21
C GLN A 50 -2.59 -6.90 -12.04
N TYR A 51 -2.15 -6.62 -10.81
CA TYR A 51 -0.91 -5.88 -10.59
C TYR A 51 0.30 -6.81 -10.78
N GLU A 52 0.74 -6.97 -12.04
CA GLU A 52 1.78 -7.95 -12.39
C GLU A 52 3.20 -7.50 -12.06
N LEU A 53 3.41 -6.20 -11.85
CA LEU A 53 4.72 -5.61 -11.67
C LEU A 53 4.81 -4.90 -10.31
N LEU A 54 5.74 -5.35 -9.46
CA LEU A 54 6.21 -4.56 -8.32
C LEU A 54 7.30 -3.62 -8.83
N LEU A 55 6.97 -2.34 -8.97
CA LEU A 55 7.84 -1.33 -9.56
C LEU A 55 8.98 -0.92 -8.63
N ASP A 56 8.67 -0.71 -7.35
CA ASP A 56 9.62 -0.21 -6.37
C ASP A 56 9.22 -0.57 -4.94
N ILE A 57 10.21 -0.61 -4.04
CA ILE A 57 10.04 -0.75 -2.60
C ILE A 57 11.01 0.19 -1.91
N TYR A 58 10.51 1.08 -1.06
CA TYR A 58 11.36 2.02 -0.33
C TYR A 58 10.85 2.28 1.08
N GLY A 59 11.79 2.58 1.99
CA GLY A 59 11.49 3.03 3.33
C GLY A 59 11.28 4.54 3.40
N VAL A 60 10.34 4.99 4.22
CA VAL A 60 10.11 6.40 4.51
C VAL A 60 10.35 6.65 5.98
N ASP A 61 11.19 7.65 6.30
CA ASP A 61 11.42 8.13 7.67
C ASP A 61 10.69 9.47 7.87
N HIS A 62 9.62 9.42 8.66
CA HIS A 62 8.77 10.56 9.00
C HIS A 62 9.29 11.39 10.19
N SER A 63 10.51 11.15 10.68
CA SER A 63 11.09 11.87 11.85
C SER A 63 10.99 13.39 11.75
N LYS A 64 11.10 13.96 10.55
CA LYS A 64 10.99 15.41 10.30
C LYS A 64 9.56 15.91 10.02
N LEU A 65 8.60 15.00 9.89
CA LEU A 65 7.21 15.31 9.55
C LEU A 65 6.28 15.25 10.78
N GLY A 66 6.77 14.80 11.94
CA GLY A 66 5.97 14.69 13.17
C GLY A 66 4.86 13.63 13.10
N GLN A 67 4.91 12.73 12.12
CA GLN A 67 3.92 11.67 11.93
C GLN A 67 4.33 10.40 12.67
N LYS A 68 3.34 9.61 13.10
CA LYS A 68 3.53 8.28 13.69
C LYS A 68 2.69 7.24 12.93
N PRO A 69 3.19 6.01 12.76
CA PRO A 69 4.54 5.52 13.09
C PRO A 69 5.67 6.24 12.31
N ARG A 70 6.89 6.25 12.88
CA ARG A 70 8.04 6.97 12.30
C ARG A 70 8.42 6.40 10.94
N PHE A 71 8.47 5.08 10.82
CA PHE A 71 8.86 4.42 9.60
C PHE A 71 7.64 3.89 8.86
N ALA A 72 7.73 3.87 7.55
CA ALA A 72 6.82 3.11 6.71
C ALA A 72 7.60 2.47 5.56
N ALA A 73 7.11 1.33 5.07
CA ALA A 73 7.56 0.75 3.81
C ALA A 73 6.50 1.03 2.73
N SER A 74 6.92 1.67 1.65
CA SER A 74 6.10 1.92 0.47
C SER A 74 6.38 0.88 -0.60
N TYR A 75 5.33 0.31 -1.16
CA TYR A 75 5.38 -0.66 -2.26
C TYR A 75 4.59 -0.10 -3.42
N GLU A 76 5.25 0.11 -4.56
CA GLU A 76 4.61 0.64 -5.77
C GLU A 76 4.28 -0.52 -6.71
N PHE A 77 3.00 -0.75 -6.97
CA PHE A 77 2.53 -1.79 -7.88
C PHE A 77 1.97 -1.18 -9.15
N TYR A 78 2.23 -1.86 -10.27
CA TYR A 78 1.68 -1.51 -11.56
C TYR A 78 1.02 -2.71 -12.23
N SER A 79 -0.19 -2.48 -12.74
CA SER A 79 -0.81 -3.39 -13.67
C SER A 79 -0.47 -2.94 -15.08
N ILE A 80 0.29 -3.77 -15.78
CA ILE A 80 0.61 -3.59 -17.20
C ILE A 80 -0.68 -3.78 -18.01
N SER A 81 -1.47 -4.81 -17.68
CA SER A 81 -2.69 -5.13 -18.42
C SER A 81 -3.75 -4.04 -18.32
N LYS A 82 -3.88 -3.40 -17.15
CA LYS A 82 -4.89 -2.36 -16.90
C LYS A 82 -4.33 -0.93 -16.98
N LYS A 83 -3.00 -0.78 -17.09
CA LYS A 83 -2.28 0.50 -17.10
C LYS A 83 -2.59 1.38 -15.88
N GLN A 84 -2.58 0.78 -14.69
CA GLN A 84 -2.92 1.46 -13.44
C GLN A 84 -1.83 1.25 -12.37
N HIS A 85 -1.65 2.27 -11.53
CA HIS A 85 -0.75 2.27 -10.39
C HIS A 85 -1.53 2.15 -9.07
N VAL A 86 -0.91 1.53 -8.07
CA VAL A 86 -1.32 1.66 -6.67
C VAL A 86 -0.10 1.60 -5.78
N ARG A 87 -0.06 2.49 -4.77
CA ARG A 87 0.94 2.43 -3.72
C ARG A 87 0.34 1.81 -2.47
N LEU A 88 1.04 0.84 -1.89
CA LEU A 88 0.77 0.40 -0.52
C LEU A 88 1.75 1.10 0.41
N ASN A 89 1.23 1.85 1.37
CA ASN A 89 2.00 2.42 2.47
C ASN A 89 1.82 1.53 3.71
N VAL A 90 2.91 0.98 4.25
CA VAL A 90 2.87 0.01 5.35
C VAL A 90 3.57 0.60 6.57
N PRO A 91 2.83 1.11 7.57
CA PRO A 91 3.43 1.72 8.75
C PRO A 91 4.19 0.70 9.60
N LEU A 92 5.40 1.01 10.01
CA LEU A 92 6.26 0.11 10.80
C LEU A 92 6.51 0.72 12.18
N GLU A 93 6.58 -0.13 13.20
CA GLU A 93 6.99 0.29 14.54
C GLU A 93 8.41 0.87 14.50
N ASP A 94 8.68 1.85 15.36
CA ASP A 94 10.02 2.38 15.54
C ASP A 94 10.86 1.29 16.21
N PRO A 95 11.86 0.70 15.53
CA PRO A 95 12.70 -0.31 16.16
C PRO A 95 13.35 0.33 17.38
N ALA A 96 13.39 -0.43 18.49
CA ALA A 96 14.17 0.00 19.64
C ALA A 96 15.60 0.35 19.17
N PRO A 97 16.22 1.42 19.71
CA PRO A 97 17.60 1.75 19.37
C PRO A 97 18.47 0.51 19.54
N PRO A 98 19.41 0.22 18.62
CA PRO A 98 20.34 -0.88 18.82
C PRO A 98 21.07 -0.68 20.15
N LEU A 99 21.15 -1.77 20.93
CA LEU A 99 21.85 -1.84 22.22
C LEU A 99 23.34 -1.51 22.08
#